data_AF-A0A2W6SI59-F1
#
_entry.id   AF-A0A2W6SI59-F1
#
_cell.length_a   1.000
_cell.length_b   1.000
_cell.length_c   1.000
_cell.angle_alpha   90.00
_cell.angle_beta   90.00
_cell.angle_gamma   90.00
#
_symmetry.space_group_name_H-M   'P 1'
#
loop_
_entity.id
_entity.type
_entity.pdbx_description
1 polymer ?
#
loop_
_entity_poly.entity_id
_entity_poly.type
_entity_poly.pdbx_seq_one_letter_code
_entity_poly.pdbx_strand_id
1 'polypeptide(L)'
;MFDLAILCLVCVVPTIGFAFLIDRRRPSWSFAKTAFVAAIPLPLLVSLLLIYIIVDAARTPFEKCGVDACAMAIAFSAVGIIYCLAAYFVAAIIAAIVLRKRLG
;
A
#
# COMPACT_ATOMS: atom_id res chain seq x y z
N MET A 1 -5.55 -16.97 0.55
CA MET A 1 -6.65 -16.36 -0.25
C MET A 1 -7.40 -15.31 0.56
N PHE A 2 -7.63 -15.52 1.86
CA PHE A 2 -8.22 -14.52 2.77
C PHE A 2 -7.36 -13.26 2.96
N ASP A 3 -6.03 -13.38 2.93
CA ASP A 3 -5.10 -12.27 3.18
C ASP A 3 -5.17 -11.16 2.13
N LEU A 4 -5.35 -11.54 0.85
CA LEU A 4 -5.41 -10.57 -0.25
C LEU A 4 -6.70 -9.74 -0.19
N ALA A 5 -7.81 -10.37 0.21
CA ALA A 5 -9.10 -9.69 0.35
C ALA A 5 -9.07 -8.68 1.50
N ILE A 6 -8.47 -9.05 2.63
CA ILE A 6 -8.28 -8.16 3.79
C ILE A 6 -7.38 -6.98 3.41
N LEU A 7 -6.25 -7.25 2.74
CA LEU A 7 -5.31 -6.22 2.31
C LEU A 7 -5.96 -5.25 1.30
N CYS A 8 -6.74 -5.77 0.36
CA CYS A 8 -7.57 -4.94 -0.54
C CYS A 8 -8.60 -4.10 0.23
N LEU A 9 -9.31 -4.66 1.20
CA LEU A 9 -10.29 -3.92 2.01
C LEU A 9 -9.63 -2.78 2.80
N VAL A 10 -8.51 -3.09 3.46
CA VAL A 10 -7.74 -2.15 4.28
C VAL A 10 -7.10 -1.05 3.41
N CYS A 11 -6.74 -1.32 2.16
CA CYS A 11 -6.21 -0.28 1.26
C CYS A 11 -7.32 0.53 0.56
N VAL A 12 -8.39 -0.12 0.07
CA VAL A 12 -9.41 0.51 -0.78
C VAL A 12 -10.31 1.45 0.01
N VAL A 13 -10.84 1.00 1.15
CA VAL A 13 -11.80 1.80 1.95
C VAL A 13 -11.23 3.16 2.37
N PRO A 14 -10.05 3.24 3.00
CA PRO A 14 -9.45 4.52 3.35
C PRO A 14 -9.00 5.32 2.13
N THR A 15 -8.55 4.68 1.05
CA THR A 15 -8.22 5.39 -0.20
C THR A 15 -9.42 6.14 -0.75
N ILE A 16 -10.60 5.51 -0.75
CA ILE A 16 -11.84 6.16 -1.18
C ILE A 16 -12.16 7.36 -0.26
N GLY A 17 -12.04 7.20 1.05
CA GLY A 17 -12.23 8.28 2.02
C GLY A 17 -11.28 9.47 1.78
N PHE A 18 -10.00 9.20 1.59
CA PHE A 18 -8.99 10.22 1.25
C PHE A 18 -9.27 10.87 -0.10
N ALA A 19 -9.69 10.10 -1.09
CA ALA A 19 -10.00 10.61 -2.42
C ALA A 19 -11.17 11.62 -2.36
N PHE A 20 -12.21 11.35 -1.59
CA PHE A 20 -13.29 12.32 -1.35
C PHE A 20 -12.83 13.58 -0.59
N LEU A 21 -11.95 13.43 0.40
CA LEU A 21 -11.41 14.58 1.13
C LEU A 21 -10.53 15.47 0.24
N ILE A 22 -9.71 14.86 -0.61
CA ILE A 22 -8.84 15.57 -1.55
C ILE A 22 -9.69 16.26 -2.63
N ASP A 23 -10.70 15.58 -3.17
CA ASP A 23 -11.63 16.15 -4.16
C ASP A 23 -12.29 17.43 -3.63
N ARG A 24 -12.79 17.42 -2.38
CA ARG A 24 -13.36 18.62 -1.73
C ARG A 24 -12.37 19.77 -1.58
N ARG A 25 -11.09 19.49 -1.37
CA ARG A 25 -10.06 20.53 -1.22
C ARG A 25 -9.41 20.95 -2.54
N ARG A 26 -9.50 20.12 -3.57
CA ARG A 26 -8.86 20.30 -4.88
C ARG A 26 -9.83 19.88 -6.00
N PRO A 27 -10.99 20.54 -6.14
CA PRO A 27 -12.01 20.16 -7.12
C PRO A 27 -11.56 20.34 -8.59
N SER A 28 -10.50 21.10 -8.84
CA SER A 28 -9.92 21.29 -10.17
C SER A 28 -9.03 20.13 -10.62
N TRP A 29 -8.76 19.15 -9.76
CA TRP A 29 -7.93 17.99 -10.12
C TRP A 29 -8.74 16.95 -10.89
N SER A 30 -8.09 16.25 -11.80
CA SER A 30 -8.71 15.09 -12.46
C SER A 30 -8.94 13.96 -11.45
N PHE A 31 -10.02 13.20 -11.63
CA PHE A 31 -10.35 12.06 -10.75
C PHE A 31 -9.21 11.05 -10.64
N ALA A 32 -8.49 10.80 -11.74
CA ALA A 32 -7.32 9.93 -11.74
C ALA A 32 -6.22 10.48 -10.82
N LYS A 33 -5.87 11.76 -10.94
CA LYS A 33 -4.84 12.39 -10.10
C LYS A 33 -5.22 12.32 -8.62
N THR A 34 -6.47 12.64 -8.29
CA THR A 34 -6.99 12.57 -6.92
C THR A 34 -6.90 11.16 -6.34
N ALA A 35 -7.33 10.15 -7.11
CA ALA A 35 -7.31 8.76 -6.67
C ALA A 35 -5.90 8.20 -6.49
N PHE A 36 -4.98 8.49 -7.41
CA PHE A 36 -3.58 8.07 -7.27
C PHE A 36 -2.92 8.71 -6.05
N VAL A 37 -3.11 10.02 -5.83
CA VAL A 37 -2.55 10.69 -4.64
C VAL A 37 -3.16 10.15 -3.34
N ALA A 38 -4.48 9.89 -3.33
CA ALA A 38 -5.16 9.31 -2.18
C ALA A 38 -4.69 7.89 -1.84
N ALA A 39 -4.23 7.13 -2.84
CA ALA A 39 -3.78 5.76 -2.67
C ALA A 39 -2.34 5.64 -2.15
N ILE A 40 -1.53 6.71 -2.19
CA ILE A 40 -0.10 6.67 -1.79
C ILE A 40 0.12 6.35 -0.30
N PRO A 41 -0.56 6.98 0.67
CA PRO A 41 -0.11 6.98 2.06
C PRO A 41 0.02 5.58 2.68
N LEU A 42 -0.97 4.71 2.48
CA LEU A 42 -1.00 3.40 3.11
C LEU A 42 0.03 2.42 2.52
N PRO A 43 0.07 2.15 1.20
CA PRO A 43 1.11 1.34 0.58
C PRO A 43 2.52 1.86 0.87
N LEU A 44 2.71 3.19 0.93
CA LEU A 44 4.00 3.78 1.27
C LEU A 44 4.41 3.46 2.72
N LEU A 45 3.51 3.66 3.68
CA LEU A 45 3.79 3.35 5.10
C LEU A 45 4.14 1.89 5.31
N VAL A 46 3.38 0.97 4.70
CA VAL A 46 3.66 -0.47 4.81
C VAL A 46 4.98 -0.81 4.12
N SER A 47 5.25 -0.25 2.94
CA SER A 47 6.53 -0.48 2.23
C SER A 47 7.73 0.01 3.04
N LEU A 48 7.63 1.16 3.71
CA LEU A 48 8.69 1.67 4.59
C LEU A 48 8.95 0.73 5.77
N LEU A 49 7.89 0.18 6.38
CA LEU A 49 8.02 -0.81 7.45
C LEU A 49 8.70 -2.10 6.95
N LEU A 50 8.33 -2.59 5.77
CA LEU A 50 8.95 -3.78 5.17
C LEU A 50 10.42 -3.53 4.82
N ILE A 51 10.75 -2.35 4.31
CA ILE A 51 12.15 -1.94 4.06
C ILE A 51 12.93 -1.91 5.38
N TYR A 52 12.35 -1.37 6.44
CA TYR A 52 12.96 -1.39 7.76
C TYR A 52 13.28 -2.82 8.22
N ILE A 53 12.33 -3.75 8.08
CA ILE A 53 12.54 -5.18 8.43
C ILE A 53 13.68 -5.79 7.61
N ILE A 54 13.77 -5.50 6.31
CA ILE A 54 14.87 -5.96 5.47
C ILE A 54 16.22 -5.44 5.99
N VAL A 55 16.29 -4.14 6.29
CA VAL A 55 17.53 -3.50 6.77
C VAL A 55 17.94 -4.05 8.14
N ASP A 56 16.97 -4.25 9.03
CA ASP A 56 17.19 -4.79 10.38
C ASP A 56 17.67 -6.25 10.33
N ALA A 57 17.01 -7.09 9.53
CA ALA A 57 17.41 -8.48 9.32
C ALA A 57 18.79 -8.59 8.66
N ALA A 58 19.10 -7.71 7.69
CA ALA A 58 20.41 -7.70 7.04
C ALA A 58 21.56 -7.24 7.95
N ARG A 59 21.27 -6.47 9.00
CA ARG A 59 22.26 -5.98 9.97
C ARG A 59 22.39 -6.88 11.20
N THR A 60 21.44 -7.78 11.42
CA THR A 60 21.44 -8.65 12.59
C THR A 60 22.46 -9.79 12.40
N PRO A 61 23.36 -10.03 13.37
CA PRO A 61 24.30 -11.14 13.30
C PRO A 61 23.56 -12.47 13.20
N PHE A 62 24.05 -13.39 12.35
CA PHE A 62 23.43 -14.70 12.12
C PHE A 62 23.25 -15.53 13.40
N GLU A 63 24.14 -15.36 14.38
CA GLU A 63 24.06 -16.02 15.70
C GLU A 63 22.84 -15.59 16.53
N LYS A 64 22.30 -14.38 16.29
CA LYS A 64 21.16 -13.83 17.03
C LYS A 64 19.83 -14.07 16.35
N CYS A 65 19.83 -14.07 15.02
CA CYS A 65 18.63 -14.20 14.21
C CYS A 65 18.33 -15.64 13.81
N GLY A 66 19.37 -16.45 13.60
CA GLY A 66 19.30 -17.67 12.81
C GLY A 66 19.26 -17.33 11.32
N VAL A 67 20.10 -18.02 10.53
CA VAL A 67 20.23 -17.79 9.08
C VAL A 67 18.89 -17.91 8.37
N ASP A 68 18.10 -18.93 8.72
CA ASP A 68 16.80 -19.21 8.11
C ASP A 68 15.76 -18.15 8.43
N ALA A 69 15.72 -17.66 9.68
CA ALA A 69 14.74 -16.65 10.07
C ALA A 69 15.02 -15.30 9.41
N CYS A 70 16.30 -14.89 9.32
CA CYS A 70 16.69 -13.66 8.64
C CYS A 70 16.42 -13.74 7.13
N ALA A 71 16.74 -14.88 6.51
CA ALA A 71 16.44 -15.11 5.10
C ALA A 71 14.93 -15.08 4.84
N MET A 72 14.12 -15.72 5.70
CA MET A 72 12.66 -15.67 5.60
C MET A 72 12.12 -14.26 5.78
N ALA A 73 12.59 -13.51 6.79
CA ALA A 73 12.13 -12.13 7.04
C ALA A 73 12.39 -11.21 5.84
N ILE A 74 13.57 -11.32 5.23
CA ILE A 74 13.92 -10.56 4.02
C ILE A 74 13.03 -10.99 2.85
N ALA A 75 12.86 -12.29 2.62
CA ALA A 75 12.07 -12.81 1.51
C ALA A 75 10.59 -12.40 1.62
N PHE A 76 9.97 -12.57 2.80
CA PHE A 76 8.60 -12.16 3.05
C PHE A 76 8.42 -10.65 2.89
N SER A 77 9.38 -9.86 3.37
CA SER A 77 9.31 -8.40 3.24
C SER A 77 9.43 -7.95 1.79
N ALA A 78 10.33 -8.56 1.01
CA ALA A 78 10.46 -8.29 -0.41
C ALA A 78 9.18 -8.63 -1.19
N VAL A 79 8.59 -9.79 -0.93
CA VAL A 79 7.30 -10.20 -1.51
C VAL A 79 6.18 -9.26 -1.06
N GLY A 80 6.17 -8.85 0.20
CA GLY A 80 5.21 -7.88 0.75
C GLY A 80 5.24 -6.53 0.03
N ILE A 81 6.41 -6.04 -0.39
CA ILE A 81 6.55 -4.79 -1.15
C ILE A 81 5.88 -4.93 -2.53
N ILE A 82 6.02 -6.08 -3.19
CA ILE A 82 5.35 -6.36 -4.48
C ILE A 82 3.83 -6.33 -4.29
N TYR A 83 3.31 -6.91 -3.21
CA TYR A 83 1.88 -6.85 -2.89
C TYR A 83 1.41 -5.43 -2.56
N CYS A 84 2.20 -4.61 -1.87
CA CYS A 84 1.88 -3.21 -1.62
C CYS A 84 1.75 -2.42 -2.93
N LEU A 85 2.64 -2.67 -3.89
CA LEU A 85 2.57 -2.04 -5.20
C LEU A 85 1.32 -2.46 -5.98
N ALA A 86 0.98 -3.75 -5.96
CA ALA A 86 -0.26 -4.23 -6.58
C ALA A 86 -1.50 -3.61 -5.92
N ALA A 87 -1.53 -3.56 -4.60
CA ALA A 87 -2.62 -2.97 -3.82
C ALA A 87 -2.79 -1.47 -4.10
N TYR A 88 -1.68 -0.74 -4.28
CA TYR A 88 -1.68 0.68 -4.67
C TYR A 88 -2.44 0.90 -5.99
N PHE A 89 -2.09 0.16 -7.04
CA PHE A 89 -2.75 0.30 -8.34
C PHE A 89 -4.23 -0.09 -8.26
N VAL A 90 -4.54 -1.20 -7.60
CA VAL A 90 -5.93 -1.67 -7.43
C VAL A 90 -6.76 -0.62 -6.69
N ALA A 91 -6.25 -0.09 -5.57
CA ALA A 91 -6.94 0.93 -4.79
C ALA A 91 -7.13 2.24 -5.56
N ALA A 92 -6.11 2.71 -6.28
CA ALA A 92 -6.19 3.91 -7.11
C ALA A 92 -7.21 3.76 -8.24
N ILE A 93 -7.21 2.63 -8.95
CA ILE A 93 -8.15 2.37 -10.05
C ILE A 93 -9.58 2.30 -9.52
N ILE A 94 -9.82 1.56 -8.43
CA ILE A 94 -11.15 1.45 -7.83
C ILE A 94 -11.64 2.83 -7.36
N ALA A 95 -10.80 3.60 -6.65
CA ALA A 95 -11.17 4.93 -6.19
C ALA A 95 -11.46 5.89 -7.34
N ALA A 96 -10.70 5.84 -8.44
CA ALA A 96 -10.95 6.64 -9.62
C ALA A 96 -12.31 6.30 -10.27
N ILE A 97 -12.64 5.00 -10.38
CA ILE A 97 -13.93 4.53 -10.91
C ILE A 97 -15.09 5.00 -10.01
N VAL A 98 -14.93 4.87 -8.69
CA VAL A 98 -15.94 5.28 -7.71
C VAL A 98 -16.19 6.78 -7.76
N LEU A 99 -15.13 7.60 -7.80
CA LEU A 99 -15.24 9.05 -7.93
C LEU A 99 -15.93 9.44 -9.25
N ARG A 100 -15.52 8.83 -10.37
CA ARG A 100 -16.11 9.10 -11.69
C ARG A 100 -17.61 8.78 -11.73
N LYS A 101 -18.04 7.66 -11.14
CA LYS A 101 -19.47 7.27 -11.08
C LYS A 101 -20.31 8.13 -10.14
N ARG A 102 -19.68 8.77 -9.15
CA ARG A 102 -20.38 9.59 -8.13
C ARG A 102 -20.51 11.05 -8.54
N LEU A 103 -19.54 11.58 -9.30
CA LEU A 103 -19.39 13.01 -9.59
C LEU A 103 -19.57 13.36 -11.08
N GLY A 104 -19.60 12.36 -11.97
CA GLY A 104 -19.95 12.51 -13.39
C GLY A 104 -21.23 11.77 -13.72
#